data_AF-A0A5T1AFN3-F1
#
_entry.id   AF-A0A5T1AFN3-F1
#
_cell.length_a   1.000
_cell.length_b   1.000
_cell.length_c   1.000
_cell.angle_alpha   90.00
_cell.angle_beta   90.00
_cell.angle_gamma   90.00
#
_symmetry.space_group_name_H-M   'P 1'
#
loop_
_entity.id
_entity.type
_entity.pdbx_description
1 polymer ?
#
loop_
_entity_poly.entity_id
_entity_poly.type
_entity_poly.pdbx_seq_one_letter_code
_entity_poly.pdbx_strand_id
1 'polypeptide(L)'
;MKIFLILFMSILLNSSLFANNFSQKKIIKLEQQESFEIIDLQQNVEKQNLDQQKGIFDSSSLMSKKESIRKDNDVDFAIAMSFRQNFGYALDGFNISAKEFSTLFAKNLVDNLRLNFVNSAANGVYQDLRTLARFSPKDSKLLNVSPFLKKEKDKSQIYAKFTDYLVVVNLDDFYVNITNYFVAITKNAVANINFKVVSTSNGKILTSKNVRLNFALHTQDPRVNYQELVNQMPNMLAEVINKELEKLNLTVQ
;
A
#
# COMPACT_ATOMS: atom_id res chain seq x y z
N MET A 1 -56.37 32.07 14.88
CA MET A 1 -55.77 31.42 16.07
C MET A 1 -56.37 30.05 16.41
N LYS A 2 -57.67 29.78 16.22
CA LYS A 2 -58.27 28.47 16.55
C LYS A 2 -57.73 27.29 15.70
N ILE A 3 -57.42 27.50 14.42
CA ILE A 3 -56.91 26.46 13.51
C ILE A 3 -55.45 26.06 13.85
N PHE A 4 -54.63 27.00 14.28
CA PHE A 4 -53.23 26.74 14.66
C PHE A 4 -53.13 25.87 15.92
N LEU A 5 -54.07 26.04 16.84
CA LEU A 5 -54.14 25.30 18.10
C LEU A 5 -54.58 23.85 17.90
N ILE A 6 -55.44 23.60 16.89
CA ILE A 6 -55.87 22.26 16.49
C ILE A 6 -54.72 21.49 15.83
N LEU A 7 -53.92 22.16 14.99
CA LEU A 7 -52.73 21.57 14.36
C LEU A 7 -51.66 21.21 15.40
N PHE A 8 -51.43 22.08 16.39
CA PHE A 8 -50.47 21.81 17.46
C PHE A 8 -50.91 20.65 18.38
N MET A 9 -52.20 20.55 18.69
CA MET A 9 -52.75 19.42 19.47
C MET A 9 -52.71 18.10 18.70
N SER A 10 -52.83 18.11 17.37
CA SER A 10 -52.72 16.88 16.56
C SER A 10 -51.31 16.26 16.54
N ILE A 11 -50.28 17.08 16.77
CA ILE A 11 -48.88 16.64 16.86
C ILE A 11 -48.59 16.07 18.26
N LEU A 12 -49.15 16.67 19.31
CA LEU A 12 -48.94 16.24 20.70
C LEU A 12 -49.70 14.94 21.06
N LEU A 13 -50.83 14.67 20.39
CA LEU A 13 -51.65 13.46 20.62
C LEU A 13 -51.16 12.22 19.83
N ASN A 14 -50.16 12.37 18.94
CA ASN A 14 -49.51 11.29 18.19
C ASN A 14 -48.20 10.81 18.86
N SER A 15 -48.17 10.74 20.20
CA SER A 15 -47.04 10.19 20.94
C SER A 15 -46.77 8.70 20.64
N SER A 16 -47.70 8.01 19.97
CA SER A 16 -47.55 6.66 19.43
C SER A 16 -46.63 6.56 18.20
N LEU A 17 -46.22 7.68 17.58
CA LEU A 17 -45.22 7.66 16.48
C LEU A 17 -43.77 7.78 16.98
N PHE A 18 -43.56 8.15 18.25
CA PHE A 18 -42.23 8.29 18.86
C PHE A 18 -41.94 7.27 19.96
N ALA A 19 -42.82 6.28 20.14
CA ALA A 19 -42.62 5.17 21.07
C ALA A 19 -42.33 3.89 20.29
N ASN A 20 -41.05 3.63 20.00
CA ASN A 20 -40.59 2.25 19.84
C ASN A 20 -39.49 1.96 20.85
N ASN A 21 -39.94 1.30 21.92
CA ASN A 21 -39.12 0.53 22.83
C ASN A 21 -38.21 -0.43 22.06
N PHE A 22 -36.91 -0.37 22.30
CA PHE A 22 -36.14 -1.60 22.50
C PHE A 22 -35.12 -1.40 23.62
N SER A 23 -35.63 -1.67 24.82
CA SER A 23 -34.91 -2.25 25.94
C SER A 23 -34.05 -3.43 25.47
N GLN A 24 -32.79 -3.17 25.14
CA GLN A 24 -31.70 -4.15 25.20
C GLN A 24 -30.43 -3.39 25.57
N LYS A 25 -30.10 -3.38 26.87
CA LYS A 25 -28.75 -3.09 27.35
C LYS A 25 -27.78 -4.04 26.65
N LYS A 26 -27.11 -3.59 25.60
CA LYS A 26 -25.84 -4.19 25.18
C LYS A 26 -24.73 -3.43 25.88
N ILE A 27 -24.15 -4.08 26.88
CA ILE A 27 -22.88 -3.69 27.46
C ILE A 27 -21.85 -3.86 26.34
N ILE A 28 -21.43 -2.75 25.73
CA ILE A 28 -20.27 -2.75 24.84
C ILE A 28 -19.07 -2.57 25.76
N LYS A 29 -18.35 -3.67 25.97
CA LYS A 29 -17.04 -3.66 26.62
C LYS A 29 -16.11 -2.90 25.67
N LEU A 30 -15.67 -1.71 26.07
CA LEU A 30 -14.58 -1.02 25.37
C LEU A 30 -13.30 -1.79 25.71
N GLU A 31 -12.90 -2.69 24.81
CA GLU A 31 -11.55 -3.22 24.85
C GLU A 31 -10.60 -2.12 24.40
N GLN A 32 -9.81 -1.68 25.37
CA GLN A 32 -8.79 -0.66 25.24
C GLN A 32 -7.51 -1.35 24.74
N GLN A 33 -6.84 -0.68 23.79
CA GLN A 33 -5.66 -1.11 23.02
C GLN A 33 -5.97 -1.99 21.81
N GLU A 34 -6.23 -1.35 20.66
CA GLU A 34 -6.05 -2.01 19.36
C GLU A 34 -4.56 -2.27 19.16
N SER A 35 -4.12 -3.48 19.49
CA SER A 35 -2.89 -4.06 18.96
C SER A 35 -3.01 -4.15 17.44
N PHE A 36 -2.00 -3.66 16.71
CA PHE A 36 -1.87 -3.90 15.28
C PHE A 36 -1.93 -5.40 14.98
N GLU A 37 -3.09 -5.89 14.54
CA GLU A 37 -3.23 -7.26 14.05
C GLU A 37 -3.03 -7.28 12.53
N ILE A 38 -1.91 -7.88 12.12
CA ILE A 38 -1.67 -8.25 10.73
C ILE A 38 -2.61 -9.42 10.44
N ILE A 39 -3.76 -9.14 9.81
CA ILE A 39 -4.69 -10.17 9.37
C ILE A 39 -4.08 -10.84 8.12
N ASP A 40 -3.38 -11.96 8.33
CA ASP A 40 -3.01 -12.87 7.25
C ASP A 40 -4.28 -13.59 6.78
N LEU A 41 -4.83 -13.14 5.66
CA LEU A 41 -6.16 -13.52 5.18
C LEU A 41 -6.29 -15.00 4.77
N GLN A 42 -5.26 -15.84 4.91
CA GLN A 42 -5.25 -17.27 4.51
C GLN A 42 -6.01 -17.55 3.22
N GLN A 43 -5.95 -16.62 2.26
CA GLN A 43 -6.63 -16.78 0.99
C GLN A 43 -5.88 -17.87 0.24
N ASN A 44 -6.60 -18.95 -0.08
CA ASN A 44 -6.17 -20.00 -0.99
C ASN A 44 -5.95 -19.40 -2.39
N VAL A 45 -4.85 -18.67 -2.56
CA VAL A 45 -4.10 -18.72 -3.80
C VAL A 45 -3.63 -20.17 -3.87
N GLU A 46 -3.99 -20.91 -4.92
CA GLU A 46 -3.53 -22.29 -5.11
C GLU A 46 -2.07 -22.39 -4.65
N LYS A 47 -1.84 -23.09 -3.54
CA LYS A 47 -0.52 -23.23 -2.91
C LYS A 47 0.34 -24.08 -3.83
N GLN A 48 0.86 -23.49 -4.92
CA GLN A 48 2.12 -23.94 -5.45
C GLN A 48 3.14 -23.67 -4.33
N ASN A 49 3.59 -24.75 -3.71
CA ASN A 49 4.64 -24.72 -2.69
C ASN A 49 5.71 -23.73 -3.12
N LEU A 50 6.07 -22.76 -2.27
CA LEU A 50 7.08 -21.75 -2.60
C LEU A 50 8.40 -22.41 -3.06
N ASP A 51 8.67 -23.63 -2.61
CA ASP A 51 9.83 -24.45 -2.96
C ASP A 51 9.73 -25.16 -4.32
N GLN A 52 8.54 -25.17 -4.94
CA GLN A 52 8.27 -25.82 -6.24
C GLN A 52 8.16 -24.81 -7.40
N GLN A 53 8.31 -23.51 -7.13
CA GLN A 53 8.24 -22.48 -8.16
C GLN A 53 9.54 -22.45 -8.98
N LYS A 54 9.45 -22.73 -10.29
CA LYS A 54 10.52 -22.41 -11.24
C LYS A 54 10.64 -20.88 -11.33
N GLY A 55 11.87 -20.38 -11.28
CA GLY A 55 12.17 -18.95 -11.31
C GLY A 55 11.41 -18.19 -12.39
N ILE A 56 10.57 -17.24 -11.96
CA ILE A 56 9.67 -16.51 -12.85
C ILE A 56 10.43 -15.42 -13.63
N PHE A 57 11.62 -15.03 -13.18
CA PHE A 57 12.54 -14.10 -13.84
C PHE A 57 13.97 -14.35 -13.35
N ASP A 58 14.93 -14.51 -14.26
CA ASP A 58 16.33 -14.77 -13.93
C ASP A 58 17.23 -13.74 -14.64
N SER A 59 17.72 -12.76 -13.88
CA SER A 59 18.65 -11.75 -14.39
C SER A 59 20.09 -12.24 -14.49
N SER A 60 20.41 -13.47 -14.09
CA SER A 60 21.75 -14.05 -14.25
C SER A 60 22.14 -14.17 -15.73
N SER A 61 21.17 -14.27 -16.64
CA SER A 61 21.41 -14.24 -18.09
C SER A 61 21.83 -12.87 -18.64
N LEU A 62 21.58 -11.78 -17.89
CA LEU A 62 22.05 -10.43 -18.20
C LEU A 62 23.49 -10.19 -17.70
N MET A 63 24.11 -11.19 -17.05
CA MET A 63 25.52 -11.16 -16.68
C MET A 63 26.37 -11.09 -17.95
N SER A 64 26.90 -9.91 -18.26
CA SER A 64 28.06 -9.87 -19.16
C SER A 64 29.18 -10.68 -18.50
N LYS A 65 29.83 -11.57 -19.25
CA LYS A 65 31.07 -12.28 -18.87
C LYS A 65 32.24 -11.29 -18.67
N LYS A 66 32.10 -10.33 -17.75
CA LYS A 66 33.22 -9.56 -17.23
C LYS A 66 33.58 -10.14 -15.88
N GLU A 67 34.54 -11.05 -15.93
CA GLU A 67 35.27 -11.53 -14.78
C GLU A 67 35.79 -10.32 -13.99
N SER A 68 35.59 -10.30 -12.66
CA SER A 68 36.09 -9.33 -11.66
C SER A 68 35.14 -8.30 -11.04
N ILE A 69 33.82 -8.43 -11.17
CA ILE A 69 32.94 -7.73 -10.22
C ILE A 69 32.98 -8.52 -8.90
N ARG A 70 33.79 -8.07 -7.94
CA ARG A 70 33.75 -8.55 -6.55
C ARG A 70 32.31 -8.40 -6.06
N LYS A 71 31.69 -9.51 -5.67
CA LYS A 71 30.40 -9.48 -4.98
C LYS A 71 30.63 -8.71 -3.68
N ASP A 72 30.07 -7.51 -3.60
CA ASP A 72 30.06 -6.73 -2.37
C ASP A 72 29.26 -7.51 -1.31
N ASN A 73 29.57 -7.32 -0.03
CA ASN A 73 28.81 -7.98 1.05
C ASN A 73 27.47 -7.28 1.32
N ASP A 74 27.28 -6.10 0.73
CA ASP A 74 26.04 -5.33 0.86
C ASP A 74 24.92 -5.94 0.02
N VAL A 75 23.76 -6.15 0.65
CA VAL A 75 22.56 -6.62 -0.04
C VAL A 75 21.95 -5.47 -0.83
N ASP A 76 21.90 -5.61 -2.16
CA ASP A 76 21.40 -4.58 -3.08
C ASP A 76 19.94 -4.85 -3.51
N PHE A 77 19.08 -3.82 -3.43
CA PHE A 77 17.66 -3.91 -3.74
C PHE A 77 17.27 -3.12 -4.99
N ALA A 78 16.38 -3.69 -5.82
CA ALA A 78 15.61 -2.97 -6.82
C ALA A 78 14.16 -2.84 -6.36
N ILE A 79 13.43 -1.90 -6.96
CA ILE A 79 12.02 -1.67 -6.68
C ILE A 79 11.23 -1.45 -7.97
N ALA A 80 10.09 -2.14 -8.08
CA ALA A 80 9.11 -1.95 -9.13
C ALA A 80 7.74 -1.65 -8.52
N MET A 81 7.08 -0.61 -9.02
CA MET A 81 5.77 -0.21 -8.50
C MET A 81 4.72 -0.14 -9.60
N SER A 82 3.49 -0.54 -9.26
CA SER A 82 2.33 -0.36 -10.11
C SER A 82 1.15 0.19 -9.34
N PHE A 83 0.19 0.79 -10.04
CA PHE A 83 -1.04 1.30 -9.44
C PHE A 83 -2.24 1.07 -10.34
N ARG A 84 -3.41 0.86 -9.74
CA ARG A 84 -4.70 0.85 -10.45
C ARG A 84 -5.36 2.22 -10.45
N GLN A 85 -6.31 2.42 -11.36
CA GLN A 85 -6.93 3.74 -11.57
C GLN A 85 -7.76 4.24 -10.38
N ASN A 86 -8.27 3.33 -9.57
CA ASN A 86 -8.98 3.58 -8.31
C ASN A 86 -8.05 3.92 -7.14
N PHE A 87 -6.72 3.80 -7.29
CA PHE A 87 -5.77 4.19 -6.24
C PHE A 87 -5.54 5.72 -6.20
N GLY A 88 -6.63 6.49 -6.18
CA GLY A 88 -6.67 7.95 -6.13
C GLY A 88 -7.47 8.43 -4.93
N TYR A 89 -7.27 9.68 -4.51
CA TYR A 89 -7.95 10.23 -3.34
C TYR A 89 -9.12 11.11 -3.76
N ALA A 90 -10.33 10.82 -3.30
CA ALA A 90 -11.53 11.59 -3.60
C ALA A 90 -12.37 11.75 -2.33
N LEU A 91 -12.54 12.99 -1.86
CA LEU A 91 -13.35 13.29 -0.68
C LEU A 91 -13.90 14.73 -0.74
N ASP A 92 -15.19 14.90 -0.51
CA ASP A 92 -15.89 16.20 -0.42
C ASP A 92 -15.57 17.17 -1.60
N GLY A 93 -15.51 16.65 -2.82
CA GLY A 93 -15.22 17.43 -4.02
C GLY A 93 -13.73 17.73 -4.25
N PHE A 94 -12.85 17.37 -3.31
CA PHE A 94 -11.41 17.38 -3.50
C PHE A 94 -10.93 16.05 -4.06
N ASN A 95 -10.35 16.08 -5.26
CA ASN A 95 -9.97 14.89 -6.02
C ASN A 95 -8.50 14.98 -6.45
N ILE A 96 -7.74 13.94 -6.13
CA ILE A 96 -6.37 13.70 -6.56
C ILE A 96 -6.35 12.45 -7.41
N SER A 97 -5.78 12.57 -8.61
CA SER A 97 -5.69 11.45 -9.54
C SER A 97 -4.84 10.31 -8.97
N ALA A 98 -5.13 9.08 -9.37
CA ALA A 98 -4.34 7.93 -8.92
C ALA A 98 -2.85 8.05 -9.29
N LYS A 99 -2.54 8.66 -10.44
CA LYS A 99 -1.15 8.90 -10.86
C LYS A 99 -0.45 9.85 -9.88
N GLU A 100 -1.08 10.96 -9.54
CA GLU A 100 -0.50 11.96 -8.64
C GLU A 100 -0.32 11.40 -7.22
N PHE A 101 -1.36 10.76 -6.68
CA PHE A 101 -1.31 10.15 -5.36
C PHE A 101 -0.23 9.05 -5.30
N SER A 102 -0.23 8.13 -6.26
CA SER A 102 0.75 7.05 -6.33
C SER A 102 2.19 7.56 -6.49
N THR A 103 2.40 8.65 -7.23
CA THR A 103 3.73 9.25 -7.43
C THR A 103 4.29 9.78 -6.11
N LEU A 104 3.48 10.52 -5.34
CA LEU A 104 3.90 11.02 -4.02
C LEU A 104 4.06 9.89 -3.00
N PHE A 105 3.15 8.91 -3.03
CA PHE A 105 3.26 7.70 -2.23
C PHE A 105 4.59 6.99 -2.48
N ALA A 106 4.96 6.77 -3.74
CA ALA A 106 6.19 6.07 -4.10
C ALA A 106 7.45 6.82 -3.69
N LYS A 107 7.48 8.15 -3.89
CA LYS A 107 8.59 8.97 -3.41
C LYS A 107 8.81 8.75 -1.91
N ASN A 108 7.76 8.91 -1.12
CA ASN A 108 7.83 8.79 0.33
C ASN A 108 8.11 7.34 0.77
N LEU A 109 7.61 6.33 0.05
CA LEU A 109 7.92 4.93 0.33
C LEU A 109 9.41 4.65 0.15
N VAL A 110 9.98 5.08 -0.98
CA VAL A 110 11.41 4.89 -1.27
C VAL A 110 12.27 5.59 -0.22
N ASP A 111 11.89 6.81 0.19
CA ASP A 111 12.59 7.56 1.24
C ASP A 111 12.53 6.85 2.61
N ASN A 112 11.42 6.15 2.92
CA ASN A 112 11.21 5.47 4.20
C ASN A 112 11.73 4.02 4.25
N LEU A 113 11.93 3.38 3.09
CA LEU A 113 12.52 2.04 3.00
C LEU A 113 14.02 2.13 3.31
N ARG A 114 14.44 1.42 4.37
CA ARG A 114 15.84 1.41 4.84
C ARG A 114 16.67 0.41 4.05
N LEU A 115 16.61 0.50 2.73
CA LEU A 115 17.21 -0.47 1.82
C LEU A 115 18.33 0.20 1.01
N ASN A 116 19.38 -0.57 0.74
CA ASN A 116 20.40 -0.14 -0.20
C ASN A 116 19.88 -0.32 -1.62
N PHE A 117 19.17 0.70 -2.13
CA PHE A 117 18.64 0.65 -3.49
C PHE A 117 19.74 0.83 -4.54
N VAL A 118 19.67 0.02 -5.58
CA VAL A 118 20.47 0.22 -6.79
C VAL A 118 20.13 1.56 -7.44
N ASN A 119 21.09 2.10 -8.20
CA ASN A 119 20.89 3.38 -8.87
C ASN A 119 19.72 3.33 -9.88
N SER A 120 19.23 4.51 -10.22
CA SER A 120 18.10 4.73 -11.14
C SER A 120 18.20 3.95 -12.47
N ALA A 121 19.40 3.87 -13.06
CA ALA A 121 19.60 3.17 -14.33
C ALA A 121 19.63 1.64 -14.16
N ALA A 122 20.27 1.12 -13.11
CA ALA A 122 20.21 -0.29 -12.76
C ALA A 122 18.78 -0.76 -12.44
N ASN A 123 18.03 0.06 -11.69
CA ASN A 123 16.63 -0.22 -11.38
C ASN A 123 15.73 -0.25 -12.62
N GLY A 124 16.11 0.49 -13.67
CA GLY A 124 15.38 0.57 -14.93
C GLY A 124 15.16 -0.78 -15.61
N VAL A 125 16.04 -1.75 -15.39
CA VAL A 125 15.91 -3.12 -15.95
C VAL A 125 14.67 -3.84 -15.41
N TYR A 126 14.22 -3.49 -14.20
CA TYR A 126 13.05 -4.10 -13.55
C TYR A 126 11.77 -3.27 -13.72
N GLN A 127 11.87 -2.06 -14.28
CA GLN A 127 10.75 -1.15 -14.52
C GLN A 127 10.22 -1.29 -15.96
N ASP A 128 9.96 -2.52 -16.38
CA ASP A 128 9.31 -2.80 -17.67
C ASP A 128 7.94 -3.49 -17.49
N LEU A 129 7.10 -3.37 -18.51
CA LEU A 129 5.75 -3.96 -18.51
C LEU A 129 5.80 -5.50 -18.39
N ARG A 130 6.88 -6.16 -18.82
CA ARG A 130 7.00 -7.62 -18.76
C ARG A 130 7.24 -8.10 -17.34
N THR A 131 8.06 -7.38 -16.60
CA THR A 131 8.34 -7.62 -15.18
C THR A 131 7.07 -7.41 -14.38
N LEU A 132 6.36 -6.31 -14.60
CA LEU A 132 5.07 -6.07 -13.95
C LEU A 132 4.00 -7.11 -14.32
N ALA A 133 3.88 -7.50 -15.59
CA ALA A 133 2.88 -8.48 -16.00
C ALA A 133 3.01 -9.83 -15.27
N ARG A 134 4.19 -10.14 -14.72
CA ARG A 134 4.45 -11.36 -13.92
C ARG A 134 4.05 -11.20 -12.45
N PHE A 135 4.05 -9.98 -11.92
CA PHE A 135 3.92 -9.75 -10.48
C PHE A 135 2.74 -8.86 -10.07
N SER A 136 2.10 -8.19 -11.03
CA SER A 136 1.05 -7.18 -10.84
C SER A 136 -0.26 -7.59 -11.53
N PRO A 137 -1.41 -7.05 -11.09
CA PRO A 137 -2.68 -7.24 -11.78
C PRO A 137 -2.67 -6.73 -13.23
N LYS A 138 -3.49 -7.34 -14.10
CA LYS A 138 -3.51 -7.07 -15.56
C LYS A 138 -3.84 -5.63 -15.95
N ASP A 139 -4.60 -4.94 -15.12
CA ASP A 139 -5.09 -3.57 -15.32
C ASP A 139 -4.23 -2.51 -14.60
N SER A 140 -3.17 -2.93 -13.92
CA SER A 140 -2.25 -2.03 -13.23
C SER A 140 -1.36 -1.28 -14.22
N LYS A 141 -1.07 -0.01 -13.90
CA LYS A 141 -0.18 0.86 -14.65
C LYS A 141 1.18 0.91 -13.96
N LEU A 142 2.26 0.86 -14.75
CA LEU A 142 3.62 1.06 -14.24
C LEU A 142 3.76 2.46 -13.64
N LEU A 143 4.34 2.52 -12.45
CA LEU A 143 4.77 3.75 -11.83
C LEU A 143 6.29 3.90 -12.00
N ASN A 144 6.73 5.00 -12.59
CA ASN A 144 8.15 5.29 -12.76
C ASN A 144 8.75 5.77 -11.44
N VAL A 145 9.57 4.92 -10.81
CA VAL A 145 10.26 5.20 -9.54
C VAL A 145 11.69 5.67 -9.74
N SER A 146 12.21 5.63 -10.97
CA SER A 146 13.56 6.09 -11.32
C SER A 146 13.90 7.49 -10.80
N PRO A 147 13.00 8.49 -10.79
CA PRO A 147 13.30 9.83 -10.27
C PRO A 147 13.61 9.88 -8.77
N PHE A 148 13.21 8.86 -8.01
CA PHE A 148 13.35 8.80 -6.55
C PHE A 148 14.60 8.02 -6.10
N LEU A 149 15.35 7.47 -7.06
CA LEU A 149 16.56 6.68 -6.79
C LEU A 149 17.83 7.50 -7.04
N LYS A 150 18.93 7.10 -6.40
CA LYS A 150 20.24 7.71 -6.59
C LYS A 150 20.66 7.62 -8.06
N LYS A 151 21.24 8.70 -8.59
CA LYS A 151 21.79 8.73 -9.95
C LYS A 151 23.27 8.37 -9.92
N GLU A 152 23.66 7.38 -10.72
CA GLU A 152 25.08 7.10 -10.96
C GLU A 152 25.54 7.88 -12.20
N LYS A 153 26.64 8.62 -12.08
CA LYS A 153 27.22 9.42 -13.16
C LYS A 153 28.34 8.64 -13.87
N ASP A 154 29.01 7.74 -13.17
CA ASP A 154 30.05 6.90 -13.74
C ASP A 154 29.43 5.74 -14.53
N LYS A 155 29.54 5.80 -15.86
CA LYS A 155 29.01 4.77 -16.77
C LYS A 155 29.56 3.37 -16.50
N SER A 156 30.78 3.28 -15.94
CA SER A 156 31.37 1.99 -15.60
C SER A 156 30.74 1.36 -14.35
N GLN A 157 30.10 2.17 -13.51
CA GLN A 157 29.46 1.74 -12.25
C GLN A 157 27.94 1.58 -12.35
N ILE A 158 27.31 2.10 -13.41
CA ILE A 158 25.85 2.03 -13.64
C ILE A 158 25.32 0.59 -13.50
N TYR A 159 26.02 -0.40 -14.05
CA TYR A 159 25.65 -1.82 -13.99
C TYR A 159 26.65 -2.68 -13.20
N ALA A 160 27.53 -2.04 -12.43
CA ALA A 160 28.56 -2.77 -11.67
C ALA A 160 28.00 -3.42 -10.40
N LYS A 161 26.89 -2.92 -9.86
CA LYS A 161 26.21 -3.51 -8.71
C LYS A 161 25.07 -4.41 -9.17
N PHE A 162 25.14 -5.68 -8.77
CA PHE A 162 24.10 -6.66 -9.07
C PHE A 162 23.03 -6.60 -8.01
N THR A 163 21.78 -6.40 -8.42
CA THR A 163 20.64 -6.48 -7.52
C THR A 163 20.48 -7.90 -7.01
N ASP A 164 20.40 -8.11 -5.70
CA ASP A 164 20.09 -9.41 -5.09
C ASP A 164 18.58 -9.65 -5.01
N TYR A 165 17.81 -8.60 -4.69
CA TYR A 165 16.37 -8.70 -4.47
C TYR A 165 15.58 -7.59 -5.16
N LEU A 166 14.41 -7.95 -5.68
CA LEU A 166 13.42 -7.03 -6.23
C LEU A 166 12.23 -6.93 -5.27
N VAL A 167 11.95 -5.72 -4.81
CA VAL A 167 10.71 -5.38 -4.10
C VAL A 167 9.66 -4.94 -5.12
N VAL A 168 8.58 -5.70 -5.26
CA VAL A 168 7.44 -5.32 -6.10
C VAL A 168 6.31 -4.82 -5.22
N VAL A 169 5.79 -3.62 -5.49
CA VAL A 169 4.65 -3.03 -4.77
C VAL A 169 3.52 -2.70 -5.74
N ASN A 170 2.34 -3.23 -5.48
CA ASN A 170 1.14 -3.02 -6.27
C ASN A 170 0.11 -2.26 -5.42
N LEU A 171 -0.21 -1.04 -5.85
CA LEU A 171 -1.23 -0.20 -5.25
C LEU A 171 -2.58 -0.57 -5.88
N ASP A 172 -3.32 -1.46 -5.21
CA ASP A 172 -4.43 -2.20 -5.82
C ASP A 172 -5.77 -1.47 -5.71
N ASP A 173 -6.08 -0.90 -4.54
CA ASP A 173 -7.35 -0.21 -4.32
C ASP A 173 -7.24 0.82 -3.21
N PHE A 174 -7.94 1.94 -3.37
CA PHE A 174 -8.08 2.97 -2.35
C PHE A 174 -9.50 3.51 -2.35
N TYR A 175 -10.11 3.62 -1.18
CA TYR A 175 -11.44 4.21 -1.04
C TYR A 175 -11.62 4.85 0.34
N VAL A 176 -12.58 5.77 0.43
CA VAL A 176 -12.99 6.38 1.69
C VAL A 176 -14.39 5.88 2.06
N ASN A 177 -14.48 5.18 3.18
CA ASN A 177 -15.75 4.78 3.79
C ASN A 177 -16.29 5.95 4.61
N ILE A 178 -17.50 6.41 4.28
CA ILE A 178 -18.22 7.43 5.04
C ILE A 178 -19.37 6.74 5.77
N THR A 179 -19.36 6.81 7.10
CA THR A 179 -20.44 6.28 7.93
C THR A 179 -21.18 7.42 8.60
N ASN A 180 -22.47 7.53 8.30
CA ASN A 180 -23.35 8.54 8.87
C ASN A 180 -24.06 7.94 10.09
N TYR A 181 -23.68 8.39 11.29
CA TYR A 181 -24.43 8.17 12.51
C TYR A 181 -25.44 9.30 12.70
N PHE A 182 -26.48 9.05 13.50
CA PHE A 182 -27.56 10.03 13.77
C PHE A 182 -27.04 11.39 14.29
N VAL A 183 -25.90 11.43 14.97
CA VAL A 183 -25.29 12.65 15.56
C VAL A 183 -23.87 12.95 15.07
N ALA A 184 -23.27 12.11 14.23
CA ALA A 184 -21.87 12.26 13.81
C ALA A 184 -21.60 11.58 12.47
N ILE A 185 -20.62 12.07 11.72
CA ILE A 185 -20.13 11.43 10.49
C ILE A 185 -18.69 10.99 10.73
N THR A 186 -18.37 9.74 10.45
CA THR A 186 -16.98 9.25 10.47
C THR A 186 -16.51 8.91 9.07
N LYS A 187 -15.26 9.23 8.77
CA LYS A 187 -14.63 8.98 7.47
C LYS A 187 -13.39 8.12 7.71
N ASN A 188 -13.27 7.01 6.99
CA ASN A 188 -12.13 6.10 7.10
C ASN A 188 -11.56 5.82 5.71
N ALA A 189 -10.31 6.17 5.46
CA ALA A 189 -9.60 5.75 4.26
C ALA A 189 -9.13 4.30 4.42
N VAL A 190 -9.25 3.53 3.35
CA VAL A 190 -8.77 2.17 3.25
C VAL A 190 -7.88 2.06 2.01
N ALA A 191 -6.67 1.54 2.18
CA ALA A 191 -5.75 1.23 1.10
C ALA A 191 -5.43 -0.26 1.09
N ASN A 192 -5.59 -0.91 -0.05
CA ASN A 192 -5.19 -2.29 -0.29
C ASN A 192 -3.95 -2.29 -1.18
N ILE A 193 -2.88 -2.92 -0.68
CA ILE A 193 -1.56 -2.93 -1.32
C ILE A 193 -1.03 -4.36 -1.29
N ASN A 194 -0.61 -4.89 -2.42
CA ASN A 194 0.15 -6.14 -2.46
C ASN A 194 1.64 -5.83 -2.57
N PHE A 195 2.48 -6.53 -1.81
CA PHE A 195 3.92 -6.50 -2.06
C PHE A 195 4.53 -7.90 -2.13
N LYS A 196 5.66 -7.98 -2.83
CA LYS A 196 6.47 -9.18 -2.99
C LYS A 196 7.95 -8.83 -2.88
N VAL A 197 8.72 -9.76 -2.31
CA VAL A 197 10.19 -9.72 -2.39
C VAL A 197 10.63 -10.92 -3.21
N VAL A 198 11.40 -10.67 -4.26
CA VAL A 198 11.81 -11.68 -5.24
C VAL A 198 13.32 -11.75 -5.30
N SER A 199 13.89 -12.93 -5.17
CA SER A 199 15.32 -13.16 -5.46
C SER A 199 15.56 -13.03 -6.96
N THR A 200 16.47 -12.15 -7.36
CA THR A 200 16.78 -11.91 -8.78
C THR A 200 17.61 -13.05 -9.40
N SER A 201 18.37 -13.76 -8.56
CA SER A 201 19.26 -14.85 -8.96
C SER A 201 18.53 -16.09 -9.47
N ASN A 202 17.29 -16.30 -9.03
CA ASN A 202 16.53 -17.50 -9.33
C ASN A 202 15.03 -17.23 -9.46
N GLY A 203 14.59 -15.98 -9.45
CA GLY A 203 13.19 -15.57 -9.57
C GLY A 203 12.24 -16.07 -8.48
N LYS A 204 12.75 -16.61 -7.37
CA LYS A 204 11.92 -17.15 -6.29
C LYS A 204 11.28 -16.00 -5.52
N ILE A 205 9.96 -16.08 -5.31
CA ILE A 205 9.24 -15.18 -4.40
C ILE A 205 9.57 -15.62 -2.97
N LEU A 206 10.24 -14.74 -2.22
CA LEU A 206 10.65 -14.98 -0.84
C LEU A 206 9.54 -14.65 0.15
N THR A 207 8.79 -13.58 -0.13
CA THR A 207 7.57 -13.24 0.61
C THR A 207 6.57 -12.57 -0.33
N SER A 208 5.28 -12.76 -0.03
CA SER A 208 4.18 -12.06 -0.68
C SER A 208 3.08 -11.80 0.35
N LYS A 209 2.63 -10.55 0.44
CA LYS A 209 1.62 -10.14 1.41
C LYS A 209 0.63 -9.17 0.79
N ASN A 210 -0.64 -9.31 1.20
CA ASN A 210 -1.68 -8.33 0.99
C ASN A 210 -1.80 -7.48 2.26
N VAL A 211 -1.53 -6.20 2.14
CA VAL A 211 -1.53 -5.23 3.23
C VAL A 211 -2.77 -4.35 3.08
N ARG A 212 -3.60 -4.32 4.13
CA ARG A 212 -4.72 -3.40 4.24
C ARG A 212 -4.41 -2.36 5.29
N LEU A 213 -4.30 -1.11 4.88
CA LEU A 213 -4.06 0.03 5.77
C LEU A 213 -5.37 0.80 5.94
N ASN A 214 -5.73 1.12 7.18
CA ASN A 214 -6.93 1.89 7.51
C ASN A 214 -6.53 3.17 8.26
N PHE A 215 -7.14 4.30 7.90
CA PHE A 215 -6.87 5.60 8.51
C PHE A 215 -8.18 6.29 8.85
N ALA A 216 -8.34 6.70 10.10
CA ALA A 216 -9.38 7.63 10.48
C ALA A 216 -9.07 9.00 9.87
N LEU A 217 -10.06 9.59 9.20
CA LEU A 217 -9.92 10.90 8.56
C LEU A 217 -10.64 11.98 9.36
N HIS A 218 -10.07 13.17 9.39
CA HIS A 218 -10.71 14.37 9.92
C HIS A 218 -11.96 14.69 9.10
N THR A 219 -13.01 15.13 9.78
CA THR A 219 -14.31 15.38 9.12
C THR A 219 -14.32 16.67 8.30
N GLN A 220 -13.42 17.61 8.60
CA GLN A 220 -13.52 19.03 8.23
C GLN A 220 -12.71 19.43 6.99
N ASP A 221 -11.53 18.85 6.76
CA ASP A 221 -10.66 19.26 5.65
C ASP A 221 -10.08 18.07 4.86
N PRO A 222 -10.56 17.81 3.63
CA PRO A 222 -10.04 16.73 2.80
C PRO A 222 -8.60 16.93 2.36
N ARG A 223 -8.06 18.16 2.35
CA ARG A 223 -6.66 18.45 1.98
C ARG A 223 -5.70 18.08 3.09
N VAL A 224 -6.06 18.35 4.34
CA VAL A 224 -5.28 17.93 5.53
C VAL A 224 -5.20 16.41 5.57
N ASN A 225 -6.35 15.73 5.42
CA ASN A 225 -6.41 14.27 5.31
C ASN A 225 -5.49 13.72 4.21
N TYR A 226 -5.50 14.34 3.03
CA TYR A 226 -4.62 13.93 1.94
C TYR A 226 -3.14 14.05 2.30
N GLN A 227 -2.73 15.17 2.90
CA GLN A 227 -1.35 15.39 3.33
C GLN A 227 -0.93 14.35 4.39
N GLU A 228 -1.80 14.06 5.35
CA GLU A 228 -1.55 13.03 6.36
C GLU A 228 -1.40 11.63 5.72
N LEU A 229 -2.32 11.26 4.82
CA LEU A 229 -2.29 9.97 4.12
C LEU A 229 -0.99 9.79 3.31
N VAL A 230 -0.59 10.82 2.56
CA VAL A 230 0.64 10.77 1.74
C VAL A 230 1.89 10.63 2.60
N ASN A 231 1.89 11.10 3.85
CA ASN A 231 3.04 10.99 4.74
C ASN A 231 3.03 9.68 5.55
N GLN A 232 1.87 9.28 6.09
CA GLN A 232 1.77 8.15 7.00
C GLN A 232 1.69 6.81 6.27
N MET A 233 0.91 6.72 5.19
CA MET A 233 0.66 5.45 4.51
C MET A 233 1.92 4.81 3.93
N PRO A 234 2.83 5.56 3.26
CA PRO A 234 4.10 4.99 2.80
C PRO A 234 5.00 4.55 3.95
N ASN A 235 5.01 5.29 5.07
CA ASN A 235 5.80 4.93 6.25
C ASN A 235 5.31 3.60 6.86
N MET A 236 4.00 3.44 7.04
CA MET A 236 3.43 2.19 7.56
C MET A 236 3.73 1.00 6.65
N LEU A 237 3.65 1.17 5.33
CA LEU A 237 4.03 0.11 4.40
C LEU A 237 5.54 -0.20 4.48
N ALA A 238 6.39 0.82 4.59
CA ALA A 238 7.83 0.64 4.75
C ALA A 238 8.15 -0.17 6.02
N GLU A 239 7.51 0.12 7.14
CA GLU A 239 7.64 -0.65 8.38
C GLU A 239 7.26 -2.12 8.19
N VAL A 240 6.14 -2.39 7.50
CA VAL A 240 5.72 -3.77 7.19
C VAL A 240 6.77 -4.48 6.33
N ILE A 241 7.25 -3.83 5.26
CA ILE A 241 8.25 -4.42 4.36
C ILE A 241 9.57 -4.66 5.09
N ASN A 242 10.09 -3.67 5.83
CA ASN A 242 11.34 -3.78 6.58
C ASN A 242 11.25 -4.94 7.58
N LYS A 243 10.15 -5.07 8.32
CA LYS A 243 9.93 -6.18 9.27
C LYS A 243 9.94 -7.54 8.59
N GLU A 244 9.38 -7.66 7.39
CA GLU A 244 9.43 -8.92 6.64
C GLU A 244 10.83 -9.21 6.10
N LEU A 245 11.59 -8.19 5.70
CA LEU A 245 12.98 -8.36 5.26
C LEU A 245 13.93 -8.72 6.41
N GLU A 246 13.71 -8.17 7.60
CA GLU A 246 14.42 -8.53 8.83
C GLU A 246 14.21 -10.01 9.18
N LYS A 247 12.97 -10.51 9.10
CA LYS A 247 12.66 -11.95 9.31
C LYS A 247 13.38 -12.87 8.31
N LEU A 248 13.62 -12.38 7.10
CA LEU A 248 14.33 -13.10 6.06
C LEU A 248 15.87 -12.93 6.17
N ASN A 249 16.37 -12.16 7.14
CA ASN A 249 17.78 -11.78 7.30
C ASN A 249 18.35 -11.11 6.03
N LEU A 250 17.56 -10.28 5.35
CA LEU A 250 17.94 -9.59 4.11
C LEU A 250 18.34 -8.12 4.31
N THR A 251 18.26 -7.62 5.54
CA THR A 251 18.70 -6.27 5.91
C THR A 251 20.02 -6.32 6.67
N VAL A 252 20.92 -5.41 6.35
CA VAL A 252 22.17 -5.19 7.08
C VAL A 252 21.85 -4.56 8.45
N GLN A 253 22.54 -5.01 9.51
CA GLN A 253 22.55 -4.34 10.82
C GLN A 253 23.27 -2.99 10.76
#